data_AF-A0A835BXD5-F1
#
_entry.id   AF-A0A835BXD5-F1
#
_cell.length_a   1.000
_cell.length_b   1.000
_cell.length_c   1.000
_cell.angle_alpha   90.00
_cell.angle_beta   90.00
_cell.angle_gamma   90.00
#
_symmetry.space_group_name_H-M   'P 1'
#
loop_
_entity.id
_entity.type
_entity.pdbx_description
1 polymer ?
#
loop_
_entity_poly.entity_id
_entity_poly.type
_entity_poly.pdbx_seq_one_letter_code
_entity_poly.pdbx_strand_id
1 'polypeptide(L)'
;MAAHATLPFSCSSTLQTLSRTLSPRGALQLRRGFLRLPSHAALTRLPRPCCRRHVSASAAASPNGASADGKYDYDLFTIGAGSGGVRASRFASTLHGARVAICEMPFATIASDEHGGLGGTCVLRGCVPKKLLVYGSKYSHEFEESRGFGWTYETEPKHDWGTLIANKNTELQRLVGIYKNILNNAEVTLIEGRGKIVDPHTVSVNGKLYTAKNILIGVGGRPSMPDIPGIELAIDSDAALDLPSKPEKIAIVGGGYIALEFAGIFNGLKSEVHVFIRQKKVLRGFDEEVRDFVADQMALRGITFHSEQSPQAVTKSNDGLLSLKTNKETIGGFSHVMFATGRRPNTKNLGLEDVGVQMDKNGAIVVDEYSRTSVQSIWAVGDVTNRVNLTPVALMEGGAFVKTAFGNEPTKPDYRAIPSAVFSQPPIGQVGLTEEQAVEEYGDVDVFVANFRPLKATLSGLPDRVLMKIIVCATTNKVVGVHMCGDDAPEIIQGIAIAVKAGLTKQDFDATIGIHPTSAEEFVTMRNATRKIRKKSTDQVESKDEAVAKQ
;
A
#
# COMPACT_ATOMS: atom_id res chain seq x y z
N MET A 1 39.94 -33.89 45.03
CA MET A 1 41.42 -33.91 44.88
C MET A 1 41.72 -33.19 43.58
N ALA A 2 41.94 -31.86 43.62
CA ALA A 2 43.24 -31.19 43.79
C ALA A 2 44.20 -31.51 42.62
N ALA A 3 44.82 -30.59 41.87
CA ALA A 3 44.98 -29.14 42.02
C ALA A 3 45.55 -28.50 40.73
N HIS A 4 45.03 -27.32 40.39
CA HIS A 4 45.73 -26.06 40.09
C HIS A 4 46.83 -25.94 39.02
N ALA A 5 46.57 -25.02 38.08
CA ALA A 5 47.43 -23.84 37.86
C ALA A 5 46.63 -22.72 37.14
N THR A 6 46.19 -21.74 37.92
CA THR A 6 45.82 -20.37 37.52
C THR A 6 47.08 -19.52 37.41
N LEU A 7 47.09 -18.45 36.61
CA LEU A 7 47.30 -17.07 37.09
C LEU A 7 46.97 -16.03 35.98
N PRO A 8 46.63 -14.79 36.36
CA PRO A 8 45.92 -13.79 35.56
C PRO A 8 46.79 -12.57 35.22
N PHE A 9 46.26 -11.62 34.46
CA PHE A 9 46.69 -10.22 34.55
C PHE A 9 45.51 -9.25 34.46
N SER A 10 45.36 -8.43 35.50
CA SER A 10 44.51 -7.24 35.58
C SER A 10 45.29 -6.10 36.22
N CYS A 11 44.86 -4.87 35.94
CA CYS A 11 45.27 -3.58 36.54
C CYS A 11 46.65 -3.05 36.10
N SER A 12 46.88 -1.75 35.91
CA SER A 12 46.13 -0.55 36.30
C SER A 12 46.61 0.65 35.44
N SER A 13 45.75 1.67 35.42
CA SER A 13 45.97 3.11 35.20
C SER A 13 47.32 3.68 35.71
N THR A 14 47.87 4.84 35.31
CA THR A 14 47.27 6.15 35.02
C THR A 14 48.35 7.14 34.51
N LEU A 15 47.92 8.16 33.75
CA LEU A 15 48.39 9.57 33.73
C LEU A 15 49.75 9.98 33.09
N GLN A 16 49.56 10.88 32.13
CA GLN A 16 50.15 12.24 32.03
C GLN A 16 51.28 12.53 31.02
N THR A 17 50.94 13.56 30.22
CA THR A 17 51.78 14.61 29.63
C THR A 17 52.72 14.27 28.48
N LEU A 18 52.39 14.82 27.30
CA LEU A 18 53.26 15.79 26.61
C LEU A 18 52.45 16.59 25.57
N SER A 19 52.13 17.82 25.97
CA SER A 19 51.72 18.94 25.12
C SER A 19 52.91 19.86 24.88
N ARG A 20 52.89 20.58 23.74
CA ARG A 20 53.71 21.75 23.28
C ARG A 20 54.52 21.39 22.02
N THR A 21 54.59 22.18 20.95
CA THR A 21 54.26 23.59 20.66
C THR A 21 54.37 23.78 19.12
N LEU A 22 53.58 24.63 18.47
CA LEU A 22 54.00 25.99 18.06
C LEU A 22 52.82 26.84 17.55
N SER A 23 52.90 28.12 17.87
CA SER A 23 51.91 29.21 17.84
C SER A 23 51.77 29.96 16.49
N PRO A 24 50.72 30.80 16.31
CA PRO A 24 50.46 31.56 15.09
C PRO A 24 50.95 33.02 15.16
N ARG A 25 51.43 33.58 14.04
CA ARG A 25 51.53 35.03 13.79
C ARG A 25 51.46 35.32 12.29
N GLY A 26 50.71 36.36 11.91
CA GLY A 26 50.87 37.05 10.62
C GLY A 26 49.59 37.64 10.04
N ALA A 27 49.21 38.82 10.50
CA ALA A 27 48.18 39.65 9.88
C ALA A 27 48.77 40.46 8.70
N LEU A 28 48.04 40.59 7.60
CA LEU A 28 48.27 41.62 6.58
C LEU A 28 46.94 42.23 6.10
N GLN A 29 46.90 43.56 6.08
CA GLN A 29 45.79 44.44 5.70
C GLN A 29 45.76 44.77 4.19
N LEU A 30 44.67 45.45 3.79
CA LEU A 30 44.42 46.30 2.59
C LEU A 30 43.72 45.54 1.43
N ARG A 31 42.65 46.02 0.79
CA ARG A 31 42.03 47.35 0.60
C ARG A 31 40.54 47.15 0.23
N ARG A 32 39.63 48.00 0.75
CA ARG A 32 38.24 48.13 0.28
C ARG A 32 38.17 49.20 -0.82
N GLY A 33 37.62 48.84 -1.98
CA GLY A 33 37.23 49.76 -3.05
C GLY A 33 35.79 50.24 -2.85
N PHE A 34 35.62 51.55 -2.91
CA PHE A 34 34.36 52.29 -2.87
C PHE A 34 33.56 52.13 -4.18
N LEU A 35 32.23 52.05 -4.07
CA LEU A 35 31.30 52.68 -5.02
C LEU A 35 30.06 53.17 -4.25
N ARG A 36 29.69 54.41 -4.54
CA ARG A 36 28.75 55.30 -3.86
C ARG A 36 27.54 55.48 -4.81
N LEU A 37 26.28 55.38 -4.35
CA LEU A 37 25.28 56.47 -4.15
C LEU A 37 23.86 55.90 -4.49
N PRO A 38 22.72 56.56 -4.17
CA PRO A 38 22.45 57.58 -3.15
C PRO A 38 21.22 57.25 -2.25
N SER A 39 21.06 58.11 -1.25
CA SER A 39 20.06 58.19 -0.19
C SER A 39 18.71 58.78 -0.58
N HIS A 40 17.61 58.30 0.03
CA HIS A 40 16.44 59.06 0.50
C HIS A 40 15.81 58.30 1.69
N ALA A 41 15.90 58.85 2.90
CA ALA A 41 14.89 59.69 3.58
C ALA A 41 13.87 58.88 4.41
N ALA A 42 14.14 58.89 5.73
CA ALA A 42 13.24 58.88 6.89
C ALA A 42 11.80 58.37 6.77
N LEU A 43 11.44 57.40 7.62
CA LEU A 43 10.09 57.27 8.18
C LEU A 43 10.15 56.98 9.68
N THR A 44 9.50 57.86 10.41
CA THR A 44 9.35 57.95 11.87
C THR A 44 8.43 56.85 12.41
N ARG A 45 8.77 56.36 13.61
CA ARG A 45 7.95 55.44 14.41
C ARG A 45 6.72 56.16 14.96
N LEU A 46 5.54 55.56 14.79
CA LEU A 46 4.32 55.88 15.53
C LEU A 46 3.94 54.69 16.45
N PRO A 47 3.44 54.92 17.68
CA PRO A 47 3.02 53.87 18.59
C PRO A 47 1.57 53.44 18.30
N ARG A 48 1.29 52.13 18.38
CA ARG A 48 -0.08 51.59 18.37
C ARG A 48 -0.55 51.35 19.82
N PRO A 49 -1.80 51.72 20.17
CA PRO A 49 -2.30 51.56 21.53
C PRO A 49 -2.81 50.14 21.80
N CYS A 50 -2.51 49.68 23.01
CA CYS A 50 -3.11 48.54 23.70
C CYS A 50 -4.63 48.68 23.83
N CYS A 51 -5.35 47.60 23.52
CA CYS A 51 -6.63 47.27 24.16
C CYS A 51 -6.91 45.77 23.99
N ARG A 52 -6.41 44.93 24.92
CA ARG A 52 -6.90 43.57 25.12
C ARG A 52 -8.00 43.63 26.19
N ARG A 53 -9.25 43.40 25.79
CA ARG A 53 -10.31 43.08 26.75
C ARG A 53 -10.16 41.61 27.13
N HIS A 54 -9.71 41.37 28.37
CA HIS A 54 -9.91 40.11 29.06
C HIS A 54 -11.37 40.01 29.47
N VAL A 55 -12.08 38.99 28.97
CA VAL A 55 -13.29 38.47 29.61
C VAL A 55 -12.90 37.15 30.24
N SER A 56 -12.72 37.18 31.55
CA SER A 56 -12.59 36.00 32.40
C SER A 56 -13.99 35.47 32.68
N ALA A 57 -14.37 34.35 32.06
CA ALA A 57 -15.47 33.52 32.52
C ALA A 57 -14.87 32.27 33.16
N SER A 58 -15.01 32.18 34.48
CA SER A 58 -14.72 30.99 35.28
C SER A 58 -15.70 29.88 34.90
N ALA A 59 -15.23 28.84 34.22
CA ALA A 59 -15.96 27.59 34.06
C ALA A 59 -15.49 26.60 35.13
N ALA A 60 -16.38 26.32 36.09
CA ALA A 60 -16.22 25.25 37.04
C ALA A 60 -16.22 23.90 36.30
N ALA A 61 -15.33 23.00 36.71
CA ALA A 61 -15.21 21.65 36.20
C ALA A 61 -16.52 20.86 36.38
N SER A 62 -16.99 20.24 35.29
CA SER A 62 -17.96 19.14 35.31
C SER A 62 -17.43 18.03 34.39
N PRO A 63 -17.43 16.76 34.83
CA PRO A 63 -16.73 15.67 34.14
C PRO A 63 -17.55 15.01 33.01
N ASN A 64 -18.48 15.71 32.38
CA ASN A 64 -19.23 15.19 31.22
C ASN A 64 -19.57 16.34 30.26
N GLY A 65 -18.81 16.42 29.15
CA GLY A 65 -19.02 17.40 28.08
C GLY A 65 -20.21 17.02 27.19
N ALA A 66 -21.42 17.39 27.59
CA ALA A 66 -22.59 17.38 26.72
C ALA A 66 -22.57 18.59 25.75
N SER A 67 -22.96 18.39 24.49
CA SER A 67 -23.10 19.47 23.50
C SER A 67 -24.34 20.32 23.72
N ALA A 68 -24.35 21.49 23.07
CA ALA A 68 -25.40 22.48 23.11
C ALA A 68 -26.79 22.04 22.55
N ASP A 69 -26.96 20.77 22.15
CA ASP A 69 -28.28 20.15 21.85
C ASP A 69 -28.47 18.75 22.50
N GLY A 70 -27.57 18.31 23.38
CA GLY A 70 -27.78 17.25 24.38
C GLY A 70 -28.22 15.84 23.96
N LYS A 71 -28.42 15.52 22.66
CA LYS A 71 -29.07 14.26 22.24
C LYS A 71 -28.14 13.05 22.08
N TYR A 72 -26.85 13.26 21.77
CA TYR A 72 -25.88 12.18 21.52
C TYR A 72 -24.55 12.45 22.22
N ASP A 73 -23.86 11.38 22.64
CA ASP A 73 -22.52 11.45 23.24
C ASP A 73 -21.50 12.03 22.24
N TYR A 74 -21.60 11.62 20.97
CA TYR A 74 -20.69 12.04 19.89
C TYR A 74 -21.43 12.50 18.63
N ASP A 75 -20.76 13.32 17.82
CA ASP A 75 -21.23 13.69 16.49
C ASP A 75 -20.83 12.64 15.44
N LEU A 76 -19.71 11.95 15.70
CA LEU A 76 -19.21 10.80 14.94
C LEU A 76 -18.71 9.70 15.89
N PHE A 77 -19.16 8.46 15.66
CA PHE A 77 -18.54 7.26 16.23
C PHE A 77 -17.98 6.39 15.10
N THR A 78 -16.68 6.16 15.10
CA THR A 78 -16.02 5.33 14.08
C THR A 78 -15.68 3.94 14.63
N ILE A 79 -16.06 2.89 13.91
CA ILE A 79 -15.67 1.50 14.21
C ILE A 79 -14.53 1.10 13.29
N GLY A 80 -13.34 0.91 13.85
CA GLY A 80 -12.11 0.55 13.14
C GLY A 80 -11.17 1.74 12.92
N ALA A 81 -9.97 1.67 13.49
CA ALA A 81 -8.90 2.65 13.37
C ALA A 81 -7.89 2.29 12.27
N GLY A 82 -8.41 1.79 11.14
CA GLY A 82 -7.67 1.67 9.90
C GLY A 82 -7.51 3.00 9.16
N SER A 83 -6.98 2.94 7.93
CA SER A 83 -6.63 4.14 7.15
C SER A 83 -7.80 5.11 6.96
N GLY A 84 -8.97 4.60 6.52
CA GLY A 84 -10.16 5.42 6.31
C GLY A 84 -10.75 5.98 7.62
N GLY A 85 -10.88 5.13 8.64
CA GLY A 85 -11.47 5.51 9.93
C GLY A 85 -10.65 6.56 10.68
N VAL A 86 -9.32 6.42 10.71
CA VAL A 86 -8.42 7.42 11.31
C VAL A 86 -8.49 8.75 10.55
N ARG A 87 -8.48 8.70 9.21
CA ARG A 87 -8.57 9.91 8.38
C ARG A 87 -9.87 10.67 8.64
N ALA A 88 -11.00 9.96 8.59
CA ALA A 88 -12.32 10.55 8.78
C ALA A 88 -12.47 11.12 10.19
N SER A 89 -12.12 10.34 11.22
CA SER A 89 -12.24 10.77 12.62
C SER A 89 -11.41 12.02 12.90
N ARG A 90 -10.15 12.02 12.47
CA ARG A 90 -9.25 13.17 12.62
C ARG A 90 -9.82 14.40 11.92
N PHE A 91 -10.22 14.27 10.66
CA PHE A 91 -10.68 15.41 9.87
C PHE A 91 -12.02 15.96 10.35
N ALA A 92 -12.95 15.11 10.76
CA ALA A 92 -14.20 15.54 11.37
C ALA A 92 -13.95 16.41 12.62
N SER A 93 -13.02 15.99 13.49
CA SER A 93 -12.69 16.79 14.67
C SER A 93 -11.89 18.06 14.31
N THR A 94 -10.76 17.95 13.62
CA THR A 94 -9.85 19.09 13.42
C THR A 94 -10.36 20.15 12.45
N LEU A 95 -11.20 19.76 11.47
CA LEU A 95 -11.69 20.70 10.45
C LEU A 95 -13.08 21.24 10.77
N HIS A 96 -13.89 20.50 11.53
CA HIS A 96 -15.29 20.86 11.79
C HIS A 96 -15.65 20.94 13.29
N GLY A 97 -14.69 20.73 14.19
CA GLY A 97 -14.92 20.78 15.64
C GLY A 97 -15.85 19.69 16.16
N ALA A 98 -16.04 18.59 15.41
CA ALA A 98 -16.93 17.51 15.81
C ALA A 98 -16.39 16.78 17.05
N ARG A 99 -17.29 16.37 17.96
CA ARG A 99 -16.98 15.44 19.04
C ARG A 99 -16.92 14.03 18.44
N VAL A 100 -15.74 13.41 18.47
CA VAL A 100 -15.51 12.14 17.80
C VAL A 100 -15.02 11.08 18.78
N ALA A 101 -15.60 9.89 18.69
CA ALA A 101 -15.03 8.67 19.23
C ALA A 101 -14.63 7.72 18.11
N ILE A 102 -13.59 6.94 18.37
CA ILE A 102 -13.15 5.83 17.51
C ILE A 102 -12.85 4.62 18.37
N CYS A 103 -13.37 3.45 18.00
CA CYS A 103 -13.02 2.20 18.65
C CYS A 103 -12.14 1.31 17.77
N GLU A 104 -11.18 0.64 18.40
CA GLU A 104 -10.30 -0.35 17.77
C GLU A 104 -9.95 -1.46 18.74
N MET A 105 -9.76 -2.67 18.23
CA MET A 105 -9.38 -3.83 19.04
C MET A 105 -7.91 -3.72 19.49
N PRO A 106 -7.53 -4.42 20.58
CA PRO A 106 -6.15 -4.52 21.02
C PRO A 106 -5.18 -4.92 19.90
N PHE A 107 -3.95 -4.41 19.97
CA PHE A 107 -2.91 -4.70 18.97
C PHE A 107 -2.43 -6.15 19.07
N ALA A 108 -2.33 -6.80 17.90
CA ALA A 108 -1.48 -7.98 17.69
C ALA A 108 -0.92 -7.96 16.26
N THR A 109 0.21 -8.65 16.05
CA THR A 109 0.84 -8.81 14.74
C THR A 109 0.00 -9.66 13.78
N ILE A 110 -0.81 -10.57 14.31
CA ILE A 110 -1.77 -11.40 13.56
C ILE A 110 -3.19 -10.98 13.94
N ALA A 111 -4.04 -10.73 12.94
CA ALA A 111 -5.45 -10.36 13.20
C ALA A 111 -6.27 -11.56 13.71
N SER A 112 -7.19 -11.31 14.63
CA SER A 112 -8.16 -12.29 15.11
C SER A 112 -9.47 -11.59 15.48
N ASP A 113 -10.51 -12.33 15.88
CA ASP A 113 -11.77 -11.72 16.30
C ASP A 113 -11.67 -10.83 17.56
N GLU A 114 -10.55 -10.91 18.25
CA GLU A 114 -10.26 -10.14 19.46
C GLU A 114 -9.11 -9.14 19.27
N HIS A 115 -8.34 -9.27 18.19
CA HIS A 115 -7.14 -8.45 17.96
C HIS A 115 -7.16 -7.76 16.59
N GLY A 116 -6.85 -6.48 16.62
CA GLY A 116 -6.77 -5.58 15.48
C GLY A 116 -5.57 -4.67 15.69
N GLY A 117 -5.81 -3.42 16.06
CA GLY A 117 -4.78 -2.47 16.44
C GLY A 117 -4.76 -1.22 15.55
N LEU A 118 -4.30 -0.12 16.14
CA LEU A 118 -4.26 1.20 15.49
C LEU A 118 -3.42 1.20 14.22
N GLY A 119 -3.94 1.87 13.19
CA GLY A 119 -3.34 1.89 11.84
C GLY A 119 -3.90 0.82 10.91
N GLY A 120 -4.59 -0.19 11.47
CA GLY A 120 -5.27 -1.25 10.73
C GLY A 120 -4.33 -2.12 9.90
N THR A 121 -4.88 -2.76 8.86
CA THR A 121 -4.13 -3.71 8.01
C THR A 121 -2.89 -3.08 7.38
N CYS A 122 -3.01 -1.89 6.79
CA CYS A 122 -1.92 -1.26 6.05
C CYS A 122 -0.63 -1.12 6.87
N VAL A 123 -0.77 -0.59 8.09
CA VAL A 123 0.35 -0.31 8.98
C VAL A 123 0.87 -1.60 9.61
N LEU A 124 0.00 -2.52 10.02
CA LEU A 124 0.39 -3.63 10.89
C LEU A 124 0.61 -4.96 10.16
N ARG A 125 -0.12 -5.20 9.06
CA ARG A 125 -0.24 -6.51 8.39
C ARG A 125 -0.33 -6.39 6.85
N GLY A 126 0.22 -5.31 6.31
CA GLY A 126 -0.01 -4.94 4.93
C GLY A 126 1.15 -4.12 4.38
N CYS A 127 0.85 -2.99 3.74
CA CYS A 127 1.79 -2.20 2.97
C CYS A 127 3.13 -1.95 3.66
N VAL A 128 3.14 -1.54 4.94
CA VAL A 128 4.36 -1.18 5.68
C VAL A 128 5.28 -2.40 5.92
N PRO A 129 4.89 -3.40 6.71
CA PRO A 129 5.77 -4.55 7.00
C PRO A 129 6.14 -5.30 5.72
N LYS A 130 5.19 -5.46 4.80
CA LYS A 130 5.45 -6.06 3.49
C LYS A 130 6.53 -5.30 2.71
N LYS A 131 6.47 -3.96 2.66
CA LYS A 131 7.46 -3.15 1.94
C LYS A 131 8.84 -3.21 2.61
N LEU A 132 8.91 -3.26 3.95
CA LEU A 132 10.16 -3.48 4.67
C LEU A 132 10.78 -4.85 4.31
N LEU A 133 9.99 -5.90 4.24
CA LEU A 133 10.44 -7.23 3.82
C LEU A 133 10.89 -7.24 2.35
N VAL A 134 10.18 -6.55 1.46
CA VAL A 134 10.60 -6.35 0.06
C VAL A 134 11.97 -5.66 0.00
N TYR A 135 12.22 -4.63 0.81
CA TYR A 135 13.54 -3.99 0.85
C TYR A 135 14.61 -4.96 1.33
N GLY A 136 14.35 -5.69 2.42
CA GLY A 136 15.28 -6.70 2.93
C GLY A 136 15.63 -7.77 1.90
N SER A 137 14.65 -8.22 1.11
CA SER A 137 14.88 -9.27 0.11
C SER A 137 15.57 -8.81 -1.16
N LYS A 138 15.68 -7.50 -1.42
CA LYS A 138 16.36 -6.97 -2.61
C LYS A 138 17.88 -7.09 -2.52
N TYR A 139 18.45 -6.98 -1.31
CA TYR A 139 19.89 -6.98 -1.10
C TYR A 139 20.59 -8.21 -1.69
N SER A 140 19.94 -9.38 -1.64
CA SER A 140 20.51 -10.59 -2.24
C SER A 140 20.80 -10.47 -3.74
N HIS A 141 19.95 -9.74 -4.46
CA HIS A 141 20.11 -9.50 -5.89
C HIS A 141 21.15 -8.40 -6.09
N GLU A 142 21.12 -7.34 -5.29
CA GLU A 142 22.10 -6.25 -5.38
C GLU A 142 23.55 -6.72 -5.12
N PHE A 143 23.76 -7.66 -4.20
CA PHE A 143 25.08 -8.27 -3.97
C PHE A 143 25.55 -9.14 -5.14
N GLU A 144 24.63 -9.81 -5.83
CA GLU A 144 24.93 -10.59 -7.02
C GLU A 144 25.29 -9.66 -8.20
N GLU A 145 24.48 -8.64 -8.42
CA GLU A 145 24.69 -7.61 -9.44
C GLU A 145 25.99 -6.85 -9.26
N SER A 146 26.38 -6.55 -8.01
CA SER A 146 27.56 -5.73 -7.71
C SER A 146 28.86 -6.33 -8.26
N ARG A 147 28.94 -7.66 -8.41
CA ARG A 147 30.08 -8.34 -9.03
C ARG A 147 30.33 -7.86 -10.46
N GLY A 148 29.27 -7.63 -11.23
CA GLY A 148 29.35 -7.06 -12.58
C GLY A 148 29.89 -5.64 -12.63
N PHE A 149 29.85 -4.92 -11.50
CA PHE A 149 30.42 -3.58 -11.32
C PHE A 149 31.78 -3.61 -10.61
N GLY A 150 32.42 -4.78 -10.49
CA GLY A 150 33.78 -4.93 -9.96
C GLY A 150 33.87 -5.09 -8.44
N TRP A 151 32.74 -5.28 -7.75
CA TRP A 151 32.77 -5.59 -6.31
C TRP A 151 33.18 -7.04 -6.07
N THR A 152 34.05 -7.24 -5.09
CA THR A 152 34.51 -8.57 -4.66
C THR A 152 34.43 -8.65 -3.14
N TYR A 153 34.06 -9.83 -2.62
CA TYR A 153 33.94 -10.10 -1.20
C TYR A 153 34.62 -11.43 -0.88
N GLU A 154 35.25 -11.53 0.29
CA GLU A 154 35.87 -12.79 0.76
C GLU A 154 34.81 -13.81 1.20
N THR A 155 33.66 -13.34 1.67
CA THR A 155 32.54 -14.18 2.12
C THR A 155 31.23 -13.54 1.68
N GLU A 156 30.30 -14.37 1.22
CA GLU A 156 28.96 -13.93 0.85
C GLU A 156 28.21 -13.34 2.06
N PRO A 157 27.52 -12.19 1.90
CA PRO A 157 26.65 -11.65 2.93
C PRO A 157 25.60 -12.66 3.38
N LYS A 158 25.46 -12.83 4.70
CA LYS A 158 24.45 -13.70 5.31
C LYS A 158 23.27 -12.88 5.78
N HIS A 159 22.06 -13.37 5.49
CA HIS A 159 20.83 -12.78 5.97
C HIS A 159 20.39 -13.40 7.30
N ASP A 160 20.05 -12.55 8.29
CA ASP A 160 19.46 -12.98 9.56
C ASP A 160 17.97 -12.59 9.64
N TRP A 161 17.10 -13.59 9.60
CA TRP A 161 15.64 -13.39 9.64
C TRP A 161 15.17 -12.81 10.97
N GLY A 162 15.78 -13.22 12.08
CA GLY A 162 15.42 -12.72 13.41
C GLY A 162 15.59 -11.20 13.52
N THR A 163 16.71 -10.68 13.04
CA THR A 163 17.01 -9.24 12.99
C THR A 163 16.00 -8.49 12.13
N LEU A 164 15.67 -8.99 10.93
CA LEU A 164 14.68 -8.36 10.05
C LEU A 164 13.31 -8.26 10.73
N ILE A 165 12.82 -9.37 11.32
CA ILE A 165 11.51 -9.40 11.99
C ILE A 165 11.50 -8.55 13.25
N ALA A 166 12.56 -8.57 14.06
CA ALA A 166 12.67 -7.74 15.25
C ALA A 166 12.67 -6.24 14.93
N ASN A 167 13.44 -5.82 13.91
CA ASN A 167 13.46 -4.44 13.45
C ASN A 167 12.11 -4.00 12.87
N LYS A 168 11.49 -4.85 12.05
CA LYS A 168 10.13 -4.64 11.53
C LYS A 168 9.15 -4.45 12.69
N ASN A 169 9.13 -5.34 13.68
CA ASN A 169 8.21 -5.28 14.82
C ASN A 169 8.45 -4.03 15.68
N THR A 170 9.69 -3.60 15.86
CA THR A 170 10.02 -2.35 16.56
C THR A 170 9.44 -1.13 15.83
N GLU A 171 9.54 -1.11 14.50
CA GLU A 171 8.94 -0.05 13.69
C GLU A 171 7.41 -0.06 13.75
N LEU A 172 6.77 -1.24 13.77
CA LEU A 172 5.32 -1.34 13.95
C LEU A 172 4.87 -0.75 15.28
N GLN A 173 5.57 -1.02 16.38
CA GLN A 173 5.27 -0.44 17.70
C GLN A 173 5.38 1.09 17.69
N ARG A 174 6.42 1.62 17.06
CA ARG A 174 6.60 3.07 16.89
C ARG A 174 5.43 3.68 16.12
N LEU A 175 4.99 3.04 15.03
CA LEU A 175 3.88 3.50 14.20
C LEU A 175 2.54 3.44 14.95
N VAL A 176 2.27 2.39 15.72
CA VAL A 176 1.08 2.32 16.60
C VAL A 176 1.05 3.51 17.55
N GLY A 177 2.19 3.84 18.18
CA GLY A 177 2.34 5.03 19.03
C GLY A 177 2.05 6.34 18.29
N ILE A 178 2.51 6.48 17.04
CA ILE A 178 2.22 7.64 16.20
C ILE A 178 0.72 7.76 15.90
N TYR A 179 0.05 6.66 15.56
CA TYR A 179 -1.39 6.69 15.30
C TYR A 179 -2.20 7.06 16.53
N LYS A 180 -1.80 6.57 17.71
CA LYS A 180 -2.38 6.99 19.00
C LYS A 180 -2.22 8.50 19.21
N ASN A 181 -1.01 9.02 19.00
CA ASN A 181 -0.73 10.46 19.14
C ASN A 181 -1.49 11.32 18.14
N ILE A 182 -1.65 10.86 16.89
CA ILE A 182 -2.43 11.57 15.86
C ILE A 182 -3.89 11.72 16.27
N LEU A 183 -4.49 10.68 16.86
CA LEU A 183 -5.87 10.74 17.34
C LEU A 183 -6.00 11.63 18.58
N ASN A 184 -5.08 11.49 19.54
CA ASN A 184 -5.05 12.30 20.76
C ASN A 184 -4.88 13.80 20.46
N ASN A 185 -3.94 14.16 19.58
CA ASN A 185 -3.69 15.55 19.18
C ASN A 185 -4.87 16.16 18.42
N ALA A 186 -5.74 15.32 17.85
CA ALA A 186 -6.97 15.71 17.19
C ALA A 186 -8.19 15.63 18.14
N GLU A 187 -7.97 15.45 19.44
CA GLU A 187 -9.02 15.37 20.47
C GLU A 187 -10.08 14.28 20.19
N VAL A 188 -9.70 13.24 19.44
CA VAL A 188 -10.56 12.07 19.18
C VAL A 188 -10.48 11.13 20.38
N THR A 189 -11.63 10.76 20.94
CA THR A 189 -11.69 9.78 22.03
C THR A 189 -11.41 8.38 21.48
N LEU A 190 -10.27 7.81 21.84
CA LEU A 190 -9.94 6.42 21.50
C LEU A 190 -10.51 5.45 22.55
N ILE A 191 -11.29 4.48 22.10
CA ILE A 191 -11.90 3.43 22.93
C ILE A 191 -11.36 2.07 22.50
N GLU A 192 -10.64 1.37 23.38
CA GLU A 192 -10.17 0.03 23.06
C GLU A 192 -11.29 -1.00 23.23
N GLY A 193 -11.54 -1.79 22.18
CA GLY A 193 -12.54 -2.85 22.17
C GLY A 193 -13.21 -3.04 20.81
N ARG A 194 -13.97 -4.12 20.68
CA ARG A 194 -14.76 -4.41 19.47
C ARG A 194 -16.06 -3.63 19.50
N GLY A 195 -16.28 -2.79 18.49
CA GLY A 195 -17.55 -2.10 18.29
C GLY A 195 -18.59 -3.03 17.68
N LYS A 196 -19.81 -3.01 18.24
CA LYS A 196 -21.01 -3.63 17.70
C LYS A 196 -22.11 -2.59 17.59
N ILE A 197 -22.73 -2.45 16.42
CA ILE A 197 -23.88 -1.59 16.23
C ILE A 197 -25.10 -2.29 16.84
N VAL A 198 -25.86 -1.58 17.66
CA VAL A 198 -27.04 -2.15 18.34
C VAL A 198 -28.35 -1.50 17.88
N ASP A 199 -28.29 -0.27 17.39
CA ASP A 199 -29.39 0.45 16.73
C ASP A 199 -28.78 1.52 15.78
N PRO A 200 -29.59 2.24 14.98
CA PRO A 200 -29.08 3.23 14.01
C PRO A 200 -28.15 4.32 14.56
N HIS A 201 -28.16 4.59 15.86
CA HIS A 201 -27.39 5.65 16.51
C HIS A 201 -26.57 5.18 17.70
N THR A 202 -26.49 3.88 17.99
CA THR A 202 -25.81 3.37 19.18
C THR A 202 -24.79 2.28 18.84
N VAL A 203 -23.59 2.42 19.40
CA VAL A 203 -22.51 1.43 19.34
C VAL A 203 -22.22 0.90 20.74
N SER A 204 -22.19 -0.42 20.89
CA SER A 204 -21.66 -1.09 22.07
C SER A 204 -20.17 -1.38 21.90
N VAL A 205 -19.35 -1.03 22.89
CA VAL A 205 -17.95 -1.45 22.99
C VAL A 205 -17.76 -2.09 24.35
N ASN A 206 -17.43 -3.39 24.37
CA ASN A 206 -17.30 -4.19 25.60
C ASN A 206 -18.51 -4.07 26.55
N GLY A 207 -19.73 -4.01 25.98
CA GLY A 207 -20.98 -3.88 26.73
C GLY A 207 -21.37 -2.46 27.13
N LYS A 208 -20.46 -1.48 27.05
CA LYS A 208 -20.80 -0.07 27.26
C LYS A 208 -21.40 0.53 25.99
N LEU A 209 -22.53 1.22 26.13
CA LEU A 209 -23.24 1.86 25.03
C LEU A 209 -22.77 3.30 24.84
N TYR A 210 -22.63 3.70 23.59
CA TYR A 210 -22.26 5.04 23.15
C TYR A 210 -23.19 5.47 22.02
N THR A 211 -23.73 6.67 22.12
CA THR A 211 -24.66 7.21 21.12
C THR A 211 -23.97 8.23 20.21
N ALA A 212 -24.32 8.23 18.92
CA ALA A 212 -23.75 9.15 17.96
C ALA A 212 -24.71 9.56 16.84
N LYS A 213 -24.57 10.81 16.38
CA LYS A 213 -25.33 11.32 15.23
C LYS A 213 -25.01 10.54 13.95
N ASN A 214 -23.73 10.27 13.69
CA ASN A 214 -23.26 9.45 12.57
C ASN A 214 -22.36 8.32 13.08
N ILE A 215 -22.49 7.14 12.46
CA ILE A 215 -21.60 6.01 12.67
C ILE A 215 -20.83 5.74 11.37
N LEU A 216 -19.50 5.64 11.46
CA LEU A 216 -18.65 5.29 10.32
C LEU A 216 -18.02 3.91 10.53
N ILE A 217 -18.20 3.01 9.57
CA ILE A 217 -17.63 1.67 9.58
C ILE A 217 -16.37 1.65 8.70
N GLY A 218 -15.21 1.46 9.33
CA GLY A 218 -13.88 1.39 8.72
C GLY A 218 -13.11 0.13 9.10
N VAL A 219 -13.81 -1.00 9.27
CA VAL A 219 -13.31 -2.29 9.81
C VAL A 219 -12.43 -3.11 8.85
N GLY A 220 -12.30 -2.67 7.60
CA GLY A 220 -11.44 -3.30 6.59
C GLY A 220 -11.89 -4.71 6.18
N GLY A 221 -10.91 -5.56 5.87
CA GLY A 221 -11.11 -6.96 5.48
C GLY A 221 -10.01 -7.88 6.00
N ARG A 222 -10.25 -9.20 5.95
CA ARG A 222 -9.36 -10.27 6.43
C ARG A 222 -9.01 -11.28 5.34
N PRO A 223 -7.87 -11.98 5.44
CA PRO A 223 -7.57 -13.11 4.55
C PRO A 223 -8.71 -14.14 4.54
N SER A 224 -8.98 -14.70 3.37
CA SER A 224 -9.99 -15.77 3.21
C SER A 224 -9.28 -17.09 2.94
N MET A 225 -9.48 -18.06 3.82
CA MET A 225 -9.02 -19.44 3.64
C MET A 225 -10.14 -20.28 2.98
N PRO A 226 -9.81 -21.18 2.04
CA PRO A 226 -10.78 -22.11 1.47
C PRO A 226 -11.16 -23.21 2.46
N ASP A 227 -12.33 -23.82 2.26
CA ASP A 227 -12.75 -25.00 3.00
C ASP A 227 -12.21 -26.27 2.32
N ILE A 228 -11.00 -26.68 2.72
CA ILE A 228 -10.35 -27.90 2.25
C ILE A 228 -9.69 -28.64 3.44
N PRO A 229 -9.55 -29.97 3.40
CA PRO A 229 -8.87 -30.71 4.44
C PRO A 229 -7.43 -30.21 4.68
N GLY A 230 -7.07 -30.05 5.96
CA GLY A 230 -5.74 -29.63 6.39
C GLY A 230 -5.45 -28.14 6.25
N ILE A 231 -6.46 -27.32 5.94
CA ILE A 231 -6.27 -25.86 5.80
C ILE A 231 -5.71 -25.21 7.08
N GLU A 232 -5.99 -25.77 8.25
CA GLU A 232 -5.47 -25.36 9.55
C GLU A 232 -3.94 -25.50 9.69
N LEU A 233 -3.30 -26.27 8.79
CA LEU A 233 -1.84 -26.39 8.71
C LEU A 233 -1.20 -25.22 7.93
N ALA A 234 -2.01 -24.48 7.17
CA ALA A 234 -1.54 -23.42 6.30
C ALA A 234 -1.52 -22.06 7.00
N ILE A 235 -0.75 -21.13 6.44
CA ILE A 235 -0.65 -19.74 6.89
C ILE A 235 -1.32 -18.80 5.89
N ASP A 236 -1.67 -17.60 6.34
CA ASP A 236 -2.12 -16.51 5.48
C ASP A 236 -1.07 -15.39 5.40
N SER A 237 -1.44 -14.25 4.81
CA SER A 237 -0.54 -13.08 4.72
C SER A 237 -0.17 -12.48 6.06
N ASP A 238 -1.05 -12.55 7.06
CA ASP A 238 -0.83 -11.93 8.36
C ASP A 238 0.23 -12.75 9.11
N ALA A 239 0.09 -14.08 9.11
CA ALA A 239 1.07 -14.99 9.67
C ALA A 239 2.42 -14.96 8.93
N ALA A 240 2.41 -14.84 7.59
CA ALA A 240 3.64 -14.76 6.78
C ALA A 240 4.52 -13.54 7.12
N LEU A 241 3.95 -12.46 7.67
CA LEU A 241 4.69 -11.27 8.12
C LEU A 241 5.34 -11.44 9.49
N ASP A 242 5.02 -12.49 10.23
CA ASP A 242 5.44 -12.68 11.63
C ASP A 242 5.94 -14.10 11.92
N LEU A 243 6.46 -14.78 10.89
CA LEU A 243 7.02 -16.13 11.06
C LEU A 243 8.26 -16.10 11.99
N PRO A 244 8.40 -17.10 12.88
CA PRO A 244 9.55 -17.19 13.76
C PRO A 244 10.86 -17.51 13.01
N SER A 245 10.76 -18.20 11.88
CA SER A 245 11.88 -18.53 11.01
C SER A 245 11.51 -18.33 9.54
N LYS A 246 12.52 -18.05 8.72
CA LYS A 246 12.35 -17.96 7.27
C LYS A 246 12.02 -19.36 6.71
N PRO A 247 11.05 -19.49 5.81
CA PRO A 247 10.83 -20.73 5.08
C PRO A 247 12.08 -21.17 4.30
N GLU A 248 12.37 -22.47 4.29
CA GLU A 248 13.39 -23.04 3.39
C GLU A 248 12.77 -23.30 2.01
N LYS A 249 11.63 -23.98 2.00
CA LYS A 249 10.79 -24.23 0.82
C LYS A 249 9.33 -23.88 1.14
N ILE A 250 8.66 -23.13 0.26
CA ILE A 250 7.29 -22.64 0.49
C ILE A 250 6.40 -22.79 -0.75
N ALA A 251 5.17 -23.25 -0.52
CA ALA A 251 4.09 -23.19 -1.49
C ALA A 251 3.22 -21.94 -1.23
N ILE A 252 2.98 -21.13 -2.24
CA ILE A 252 2.11 -19.95 -2.17
C ILE A 252 0.93 -20.19 -3.12
N VAL A 253 -0.26 -20.31 -2.55
CA VAL A 253 -1.50 -20.55 -3.30
C VAL A 253 -2.21 -19.21 -3.53
N GLY A 254 -2.30 -18.81 -4.80
CA GLY A 254 -2.90 -17.55 -5.22
C GLY A 254 -2.11 -16.90 -6.35
N GLY A 255 -2.81 -16.14 -7.21
CA GLY A 255 -2.20 -15.38 -8.30
C GLY A 255 -2.38 -13.88 -8.16
N GLY A 256 -2.77 -13.37 -6.99
CA GLY A 256 -2.96 -11.94 -6.75
C GLY A 256 -1.66 -11.21 -6.39
N TYR A 257 -1.75 -9.89 -6.19
CA TYR A 257 -0.60 -9.06 -5.84
C TYR A 257 0.12 -9.54 -4.57
N ILE A 258 -0.64 -9.90 -3.51
CA ILE A 258 -0.09 -10.46 -2.27
C ILE A 258 0.77 -11.70 -2.56
N ALA A 259 0.27 -12.62 -3.39
CA ALA A 259 0.98 -13.86 -3.70
C ALA A 259 2.33 -13.59 -4.36
N LEU A 260 2.37 -12.69 -5.35
CA LEU A 260 3.61 -12.36 -6.07
C LEU A 260 4.59 -11.54 -5.22
N GLU A 261 4.09 -10.66 -4.35
CA GLU A 261 4.93 -9.92 -3.43
C GLU A 261 5.63 -10.85 -2.44
N PHE A 262 4.90 -11.80 -1.83
CA PHE A 262 5.52 -12.80 -0.96
C PHE A 262 6.42 -13.78 -1.70
N ALA A 263 6.07 -14.16 -2.93
CA ALA A 263 6.93 -14.98 -3.76
C ALA A 263 8.29 -14.29 -4.01
N GLY A 264 8.26 -12.99 -4.35
CA GLY A 264 9.47 -12.17 -4.48
C GLY A 264 10.25 -12.02 -3.17
N ILE A 265 9.57 -11.79 -2.05
CA ILE A 265 10.20 -11.68 -0.71
C ILE A 265 10.96 -12.97 -0.38
N PHE A 266 10.28 -14.12 -0.41
CA PHE A 266 10.90 -15.37 0.01
C PHE A 266 11.97 -15.85 -0.97
N ASN A 267 11.80 -15.60 -2.27
CA ASN A 267 12.81 -15.92 -3.28
C ASN A 267 14.07 -15.05 -3.13
N GLY A 268 13.92 -13.74 -2.92
CA GLY A 268 15.05 -12.85 -2.64
C GLY A 268 15.79 -13.26 -1.36
N LEU A 269 15.05 -13.71 -0.35
CA LEU A 269 15.65 -14.29 0.86
C LEU A 269 16.09 -15.77 0.69
N LYS A 270 16.31 -16.21 -0.55
CA LYS A 270 16.87 -17.52 -0.93
C LYS A 270 16.06 -18.73 -0.43
N SER A 271 14.73 -18.62 -0.41
CA SER A 271 13.83 -19.76 -0.21
C SER A 271 13.48 -20.38 -1.55
N GLU A 272 13.24 -21.69 -1.61
CA GLU A 272 12.63 -22.33 -2.77
C GLU A 272 11.12 -22.02 -2.81
N VAL A 273 10.66 -21.34 -3.86
CA VAL A 273 9.29 -20.81 -3.93
C VAL A 273 8.51 -21.46 -5.07
N HIS A 274 7.36 -22.02 -4.72
CA HIS A 274 6.36 -22.54 -5.67
C HIS A 274 5.08 -21.71 -5.59
N VAL A 275 4.60 -21.18 -6.72
CA VAL A 275 3.36 -20.40 -6.78
C VAL A 275 2.28 -21.20 -7.53
N PHE A 276 1.16 -21.48 -6.86
CA PHE A 276 0.05 -22.25 -7.39
C PHE A 276 -1.12 -21.35 -7.76
N ILE A 277 -1.58 -21.43 -9.00
CA ILE A 277 -2.61 -20.52 -9.52
C ILE A 277 -3.69 -21.35 -10.20
N ARG A 278 -4.95 -21.13 -9.81
CA ARG A 278 -6.09 -21.82 -10.45
C ARG A 278 -6.33 -21.42 -11.91
N GLN A 279 -5.81 -20.26 -12.31
CA GLN A 279 -5.96 -19.68 -13.65
C GLN A 279 -4.68 -19.91 -14.46
N LYS A 280 -4.75 -19.62 -15.76
CA LYS A 280 -3.61 -19.66 -16.68
C LYS A 280 -2.51 -18.64 -16.33
N LYS A 281 -2.91 -17.44 -15.89
CA LYS A 281 -2.02 -16.29 -15.65
C LYS A 281 -2.25 -15.68 -14.27
N VAL A 282 -1.20 -15.09 -13.71
CA VAL A 282 -1.23 -14.25 -12.49
C VAL A 282 -2.00 -12.94 -12.71
N LEU A 283 -2.24 -12.17 -11.65
CA LEU A 283 -2.70 -10.78 -11.65
C LEU A 283 -3.95 -10.53 -12.53
N ARG A 284 -5.02 -11.31 -12.31
CA ARG A 284 -6.29 -11.09 -13.00
C ARG A 284 -6.74 -9.63 -12.88
N GLY A 285 -7.09 -9.02 -14.02
CA GLY A 285 -7.53 -7.62 -14.11
C GLY A 285 -6.39 -6.62 -14.37
N PHE A 286 -5.15 -7.08 -14.45
CA PHE A 286 -4.03 -6.30 -14.99
C PHE A 286 -3.96 -6.48 -16.51
N ASP A 287 -3.20 -5.60 -17.17
CA ASP A 287 -2.95 -5.66 -18.60
C ASP A 287 -2.28 -6.99 -19.00
N GLU A 288 -2.77 -7.65 -20.05
CA GLU A 288 -2.35 -9.01 -20.42
C GLU A 288 -0.85 -9.14 -20.65
N GLU A 289 -0.22 -8.14 -21.27
CA GLU A 289 1.21 -8.16 -21.59
C GLU A 289 2.07 -8.01 -20.32
N VAL A 290 1.60 -7.19 -19.36
CA VAL A 290 2.26 -7.03 -18.05
C VAL A 290 2.18 -8.30 -17.22
N ARG A 291 1.06 -9.03 -17.29
CA ARG A 291 0.84 -10.29 -16.57
C ARG A 291 1.79 -11.39 -17.03
N ASP A 292 1.96 -11.52 -18.35
CA ASP A 292 2.91 -12.49 -18.92
C ASP A 292 4.33 -12.10 -18.57
N PHE A 293 4.68 -10.82 -18.79
CA PHE A 293 6.02 -10.31 -18.56
C PHE A 293 6.49 -10.51 -17.11
N VAL A 294 5.67 -10.17 -16.11
CA VAL A 294 6.09 -10.33 -14.70
C VAL A 294 6.25 -11.81 -14.32
N ALA A 295 5.40 -12.70 -14.83
CA ALA A 295 5.50 -14.13 -14.55
C ALA A 295 6.80 -14.70 -15.14
N ASP A 296 7.13 -14.33 -16.37
CA ASP A 296 8.38 -14.73 -17.03
C ASP A 296 9.61 -14.20 -16.29
N GLN A 297 9.62 -12.93 -15.90
CA GLN A 297 10.74 -12.34 -15.15
C GLN A 297 10.91 -12.98 -13.77
N MET A 298 9.83 -13.28 -13.06
CA MET A 298 9.88 -13.97 -11.77
C MET A 298 10.34 -15.42 -11.92
N ALA A 299 9.93 -16.12 -12.99
CA ALA A 299 10.38 -17.48 -13.28
C ALA A 299 11.88 -17.54 -13.61
N LEU A 300 12.38 -16.57 -14.40
CA LEU A 300 13.82 -16.42 -14.68
C LEU A 300 14.65 -16.20 -13.41
N ARG A 301 14.04 -15.67 -12.34
CA ARG A 301 14.65 -15.48 -11.02
C ARG A 301 14.47 -16.67 -10.06
N GLY A 302 13.98 -17.81 -10.54
CA GLY A 302 13.94 -19.08 -9.80
C GLY A 302 12.58 -19.42 -9.16
N ILE A 303 11.53 -18.62 -9.37
CA ILE A 303 10.19 -18.93 -8.86
C ILE A 303 9.50 -19.94 -9.76
N THR A 304 9.03 -21.05 -9.19
CA THR A 304 8.33 -22.09 -9.97
C THR A 304 6.83 -21.83 -9.98
N PHE A 305 6.25 -21.58 -11.16
CA PHE A 305 4.81 -21.39 -11.33
C PHE A 305 4.08 -22.67 -11.72
N HIS A 306 2.97 -22.94 -11.03
CA HIS A 306 2.07 -24.07 -11.24
C HIS A 306 0.70 -23.55 -11.67
N SER A 307 0.55 -23.30 -12.97
CA SER A 307 -0.68 -22.76 -13.54
C SER A 307 -1.79 -23.81 -13.69
N GLU A 308 -3.03 -23.33 -13.58
CA GLU A 308 -4.26 -24.14 -13.62
C GLU A 308 -4.26 -25.28 -12.59
N GLN A 309 -3.63 -25.03 -11.43
CA GLN A 309 -3.61 -25.95 -10.29
C GLN A 309 -4.43 -25.37 -9.14
N SER A 310 -5.53 -26.05 -8.82
CA SER A 310 -6.40 -25.72 -7.69
C SER A 310 -6.09 -26.61 -6.49
N PRO A 311 -5.93 -26.04 -5.28
CA PRO A 311 -5.65 -26.81 -4.07
C PRO A 311 -6.84 -27.70 -3.69
N GLN A 312 -6.57 -28.89 -3.18
CA GLN A 312 -7.57 -29.86 -2.73
C GLN A 312 -7.37 -30.29 -1.28
N ALA A 313 -6.13 -30.35 -0.79
CA ALA A 313 -5.83 -30.64 0.62
C ALA A 313 -4.40 -30.20 0.95
N VAL A 314 -4.14 -29.94 2.22
CA VAL A 314 -2.79 -29.84 2.78
C VAL A 314 -2.60 -31.00 3.75
N THR A 315 -1.44 -31.65 3.71
CA THR A 315 -1.13 -32.77 4.60
C THR A 315 0.24 -32.57 5.22
N LYS A 316 0.43 -33.09 6.43
CA LYS A 316 1.72 -33.05 7.15
C LYS A 316 2.32 -34.44 7.19
N SER A 317 3.56 -34.56 6.72
CA SER A 317 4.36 -35.77 6.74
C SER A 317 4.99 -36.00 8.12
N ASN A 318 5.49 -37.21 8.36
CA ASN A 318 6.12 -37.61 9.64
C ASN A 318 7.40 -36.81 9.97
N ASP A 319 8.09 -36.30 8.95
CA ASP A 319 9.26 -35.40 9.07
C ASP A 319 8.87 -33.94 9.40
N GLY A 320 7.58 -33.66 9.50
CA GLY A 320 7.04 -32.33 9.80
C GLY A 320 6.82 -31.44 8.58
N LEU A 321 7.23 -31.87 7.39
CA LEU A 321 7.05 -31.12 6.14
C LEU A 321 5.61 -31.23 5.63
N LEU A 322 5.17 -30.21 4.92
CA LEU A 322 3.85 -30.11 4.33
C LEU A 322 3.86 -30.57 2.87
N SER A 323 2.75 -31.16 2.45
CA SER A 323 2.46 -31.47 1.05
C SER A 323 1.15 -30.81 0.63
N LEU A 324 1.17 -30.16 -0.54
CA LEU A 324 0.00 -29.58 -1.17
C LEU A 324 -0.52 -30.54 -2.25
N LYS A 325 -1.73 -31.06 -2.04
CA LYS A 325 -2.47 -31.79 -3.06
C LYS A 325 -3.26 -30.80 -3.91
N THR A 326 -3.10 -30.88 -5.22
CA THR A 326 -3.85 -30.12 -6.22
C THR A 326 -4.73 -31.05 -7.05
N ASN A 327 -5.51 -30.48 -7.97
CA ASN A 327 -6.26 -31.25 -8.97
C ASN A 327 -5.38 -31.97 -10.01
N LYS A 328 -4.07 -31.70 -10.07
CA LYS A 328 -3.15 -32.33 -11.03
C LYS A 328 -2.16 -33.27 -10.36
N GLU A 329 -1.64 -32.91 -9.19
CA GLU A 329 -0.55 -33.63 -8.55
C GLU A 329 -0.52 -33.39 -7.03
N THR A 330 0.41 -34.05 -6.34
CA THR A 330 0.74 -33.74 -4.95
C THR A 330 2.22 -33.44 -4.87
N ILE A 331 2.56 -32.24 -4.40
CA ILE A 331 3.95 -31.81 -4.23
C ILE A 331 4.24 -31.67 -2.74
N GLY A 332 5.34 -32.25 -2.30
CA GLY A 332 5.77 -32.27 -0.90
C GLY A 332 7.04 -31.48 -0.62
N GLY A 333 7.48 -31.57 0.64
CA GLY A 333 8.73 -30.97 1.12
C GLY A 333 8.62 -29.49 1.51
N PHE A 334 7.40 -28.96 1.65
CA PHE A 334 7.20 -27.56 2.01
C PHE A 334 7.37 -27.36 3.52
N SER A 335 8.19 -26.41 3.93
CA SER A 335 8.20 -25.95 5.33
C SER A 335 6.90 -25.20 5.68
N HIS A 336 6.31 -24.50 4.69
CA HIS A 336 5.10 -23.70 4.84
C HIS A 336 4.24 -23.79 3.58
N VAL A 337 2.92 -23.72 3.76
CA VAL A 337 1.94 -23.50 2.69
C VAL A 337 1.18 -22.22 3.02
N MET A 338 1.28 -21.21 2.17
CA MET A 338 0.63 -19.91 2.34
C MET A 338 -0.55 -19.77 1.38
N PHE A 339 -1.71 -19.34 1.88
CA PHE A 339 -2.85 -18.98 1.04
C PHE A 339 -2.98 -17.46 0.92
N ALA A 340 -2.84 -16.99 -0.31
CA ALA A 340 -3.03 -15.60 -0.73
C ALA A 340 -4.17 -15.51 -1.76
N THR A 341 -5.30 -16.16 -1.46
CA THR A 341 -6.44 -16.35 -2.38
C THR A 341 -7.45 -15.20 -2.41
N GLY A 342 -7.28 -14.21 -1.55
CA GLY A 342 -8.14 -13.03 -1.49
C GLY A 342 -8.45 -12.61 -0.06
N ARG A 343 -9.20 -11.52 0.08
CA ARG A 343 -9.65 -10.98 1.35
C ARG A 343 -11.17 -10.80 1.33
N ARG A 344 -11.83 -10.97 2.47
CA ARG A 344 -13.26 -10.71 2.65
C ARG A 344 -13.49 -9.51 3.57
N PRO A 345 -14.55 -8.72 3.36
CA PRO A 345 -14.99 -7.69 4.30
C PRO A 345 -15.13 -8.23 5.72
N ASN A 346 -14.68 -7.45 6.71
CA ASN A 346 -14.71 -7.85 8.12
C ASN A 346 -16.04 -7.45 8.78
N THR A 347 -17.16 -8.00 8.29
CA THR A 347 -18.52 -7.61 8.69
C THR A 347 -19.19 -8.53 9.71
N LYS A 348 -18.60 -9.70 9.99
CA LYS A 348 -19.16 -10.67 10.94
C LYS A 348 -19.32 -10.07 12.34
N ASN A 349 -20.45 -10.35 12.98
CA ASN A 349 -20.74 -9.96 14.36
C ASN A 349 -20.62 -8.45 14.64
N LEU A 350 -20.93 -7.61 13.65
CA LEU A 350 -20.99 -6.15 13.82
C LEU A 350 -22.40 -5.61 14.12
N GLY A 351 -23.43 -6.46 14.04
CA GLY A 351 -24.84 -6.06 14.26
C GLY A 351 -25.47 -5.32 13.08
N LEU A 352 -24.94 -5.51 11.87
CA LEU A 352 -25.39 -4.80 10.66
C LEU A 352 -26.76 -5.30 10.19
N GLU A 353 -26.96 -6.60 10.24
CA GLU A 353 -28.19 -7.29 9.87
C GLU A 353 -29.34 -6.84 10.78
N ASP A 354 -29.08 -6.76 12.09
CA ASP A 354 -30.06 -6.40 13.13
C ASP A 354 -30.62 -4.98 12.93
N VAL A 355 -29.83 -4.07 12.34
CA VAL A 355 -30.22 -2.67 12.11
C VAL A 355 -30.61 -2.36 10.67
N GLY A 356 -30.65 -3.37 9.79
CA GLY A 356 -31.10 -3.22 8.40
C GLY A 356 -30.06 -2.64 7.43
N VAL A 357 -28.77 -2.74 7.73
CA VAL A 357 -27.70 -2.42 6.78
C VAL A 357 -27.63 -3.51 5.70
N GLN A 358 -27.79 -3.11 4.43
CA GLN A 358 -27.71 -4.03 3.29
C GLN A 358 -26.27 -4.46 3.03
N MET A 359 -26.08 -5.76 2.81
CA MET A 359 -24.80 -6.36 2.44
C MET A 359 -24.92 -7.18 1.16
N ASP A 360 -23.84 -7.26 0.38
CA ASP A 360 -23.76 -8.11 -0.79
C ASP A 360 -23.53 -9.60 -0.41
N LYS A 361 -23.56 -10.49 -1.41
CA LYS A 361 -23.34 -11.93 -1.23
C LYS A 361 -21.96 -12.32 -0.65
N ASN A 362 -21.00 -11.41 -0.67
CA ASN A 362 -19.65 -11.60 -0.14
C ASN A 362 -19.49 -11.00 1.27
N GLY A 363 -20.55 -10.38 1.80
CA GLY A 363 -20.57 -9.68 3.08
C GLY A 363 -20.05 -8.25 3.02
N ALA A 364 -19.91 -7.65 1.84
CA ALA A 364 -19.53 -6.24 1.70
C ALA A 364 -20.73 -5.33 2.02
N ILE A 365 -20.49 -4.23 2.71
CA ILE A 365 -21.53 -3.23 2.98
C ILE A 365 -21.86 -2.49 1.69
N VAL A 366 -23.13 -2.56 1.27
CA VAL A 366 -23.62 -1.81 0.12
C VAL A 366 -23.76 -0.34 0.50
N VAL A 367 -23.15 0.52 -0.29
CA VAL A 367 -23.17 1.98 -0.09
C VAL A 367 -23.56 2.72 -1.36
N ASP A 368 -24.10 3.92 -1.20
CA ASP A 368 -24.29 4.86 -2.29
C ASP A 368 -22.97 5.50 -2.75
N GLU A 369 -23.06 6.39 -3.74
CA GLU A 369 -21.91 7.11 -4.30
C GLU A 369 -21.23 8.09 -3.32
N TYR A 370 -21.85 8.38 -2.18
CA TYR A 370 -21.30 9.21 -1.10
C TYR A 370 -20.79 8.37 0.08
N SER A 371 -20.82 7.03 -0.04
CA SER A 371 -20.42 6.07 1.00
C SER A 371 -21.41 5.90 2.16
N ARG A 372 -22.69 6.29 1.97
CA ARG A 372 -23.77 6.07 2.94
C ARG A 372 -24.39 4.68 2.74
N THR A 373 -24.74 4.00 3.83
CA THR A 373 -25.42 2.70 3.78
C THR A 373 -26.93 2.85 3.58
N SER A 374 -27.68 1.74 3.58
CA SER A 374 -29.15 1.76 3.61
C SER A 374 -29.76 2.38 4.88
N VAL A 375 -28.95 2.56 5.94
CA VAL A 375 -29.35 3.26 7.17
C VAL A 375 -28.73 4.65 7.17
N GLN A 376 -29.57 5.69 7.23
CA GLN A 376 -29.18 7.08 6.96
C GLN A 376 -28.04 7.61 7.85
N SER A 377 -27.95 7.14 9.08
CA SER A 377 -26.93 7.52 10.08
C SER A 377 -25.63 6.72 9.97
N ILE A 378 -25.62 5.64 9.18
CA ILE A 378 -24.50 4.70 9.09
C ILE A 378 -23.81 4.84 7.72
N TRP A 379 -22.50 4.93 7.76
CA TRP A 379 -21.61 5.12 6.62
C TRP A 379 -20.54 4.03 6.62
N ALA A 380 -19.96 3.71 5.46
CA ALA A 380 -18.89 2.72 5.36
C ALA A 380 -17.84 3.09 4.31
N VAL A 381 -16.55 2.91 4.64
CA VAL A 381 -15.42 3.27 3.76
C VAL A 381 -14.31 2.22 3.79
N GLY A 382 -13.53 2.16 2.71
CA GLY A 382 -12.42 1.22 2.52
C GLY A 382 -12.91 -0.20 2.21
N ASP A 383 -12.07 -1.18 2.52
CA ASP A 383 -12.23 -2.57 2.10
C ASP A 383 -13.54 -3.23 2.54
N VAL A 384 -14.22 -2.71 3.55
CA VAL A 384 -15.53 -3.22 3.99
C VAL A 384 -16.62 -3.02 2.93
N THR A 385 -16.45 -2.03 2.04
CA THR A 385 -17.35 -1.76 0.91
C THR A 385 -16.99 -2.58 -0.34
N ASN A 386 -15.78 -3.14 -0.37
CA ASN A 386 -15.23 -3.91 -1.48
C ASN A 386 -15.28 -3.19 -2.85
N ARG A 387 -15.23 -1.83 -2.86
CA ARG A 387 -15.14 -1.01 -4.09
C ARG A 387 -13.74 -1.11 -4.71
N VAL A 388 -12.74 -0.50 -4.08
CA VAL A 388 -11.32 -0.63 -4.42
C VAL A 388 -10.50 -0.74 -3.14
N ASN A 389 -9.86 -1.88 -2.94
CA ASN A 389 -9.22 -2.24 -1.67
C ASN A 389 -7.76 -1.74 -1.63
N LEU A 390 -7.59 -0.41 -1.59
CA LEU A 390 -6.29 0.27 -1.52
C LEU A 390 -6.31 1.34 -0.42
N THR A 391 -5.20 1.47 0.30
CA THR A 391 -5.07 2.46 1.38
C THR A 391 -5.35 3.90 0.93
N PRO A 392 -4.77 4.42 -0.17
CA PRO A 392 -5.07 5.78 -0.63
C PRO A 392 -6.55 5.98 -0.99
N VAL A 393 -7.24 4.94 -1.46
CA VAL A 393 -8.68 4.99 -1.73
C VAL A 393 -9.46 5.12 -0.42
N ALA A 394 -9.17 4.31 0.60
CA ALA A 394 -9.82 4.44 1.91
C ALA A 394 -9.58 5.83 2.54
N LEU A 395 -8.40 6.42 2.34
CA LEU A 395 -8.09 7.79 2.77
C LEU A 395 -8.94 8.83 2.01
N MET A 396 -9.07 8.68 0.69
CA MET A 396 -9.90 9.55 -0.14
C MET A 396 -11.38 9.45 0.27
N GLU A 397 -11.90 8.23 0.41
CA GLU A 397 -13.29 7.98 0.82
C GLU A 397 -13.59 8.56 2.21
N GLY A 398 -12.69 8.37 3.18
CA GLY A 398 -12.82 9.00 4.50
C GLY A 398 -12.83 10.53 4.45
N GLY A 399 -12.05 11.14 3.55
CA GLY A 399 -12.09 12.59 3.33
C GLY A 399 -13.39 13.07 2.67
N ALA A 400 -13.87 12.35 1.66
CA ALA A 400 -15.12 12.65 0.97
C ALA A 400 -16.34 12.52 1.90
N PHE A 401 -16.34 11.51 2.77
CA PHE A 401 -17.33 11.36 3.84
C PHE A 401 -17.36 12.60 4.75
N VAL A 402 -16.21 13.07 5.23
CA VAL A 402 -16.16 14.23 6.15
C VAL A 402 -16.73 15.48 5.50
N LYS A 403 -16.35 15.77 4.25
CA LYS A 403 -16.91 16.89 3.49
C LYS A 403 -18.43 16.81 3.36
N THR A 404 -18.93 15.60 3.08
CA THR A 404 -20.37 15.36 2.90
C THR A 404 -21.14 15.47 4.21
N ALA A 405 -20.66 14.84 5.28
CA ALA A 405 -21.39 14.71 6.55
C ALA A 405 -21.22 15.91 7.49
N PHE A 406 -20.10 16.63 7.41
CA PHE A 406 -19.77 17.73 8.33
C PHE A 406 -19.48 19.06 7.61
N GLY A 407 -19.10 19.03 6.33
CA GLY A 407 -18.72 20.21 5.56
C GLY A 407 -19.84 20.86 4.75
N ASN A 408 -21.04 20.27 4.70
CA ASN A 408 -22.11 20.67 3.77
C ASN A 408 -21.65 20.73 2.29
N GLU A 409 -20.66 19.91 1.93
CA GLU A 409 -20.08 19.81 0.59
C GLU A 409 -20.21 18.36 0.12
N PRO A 410 -21.38 17.95 -0.44
CA PRO A 410 -21.57 16.58 -0.92
C PRO A 410 -20.49 16.19 -1.94
N THR A 411 -19.62 15.27 -1.55
CA THR A 411 -18.41 14.91 -2.30
C THR A 411 -18.41 13.41 -2.59
N LYS A 412 -18.42 13.06 -3.88
CA LYS A 412 -18.30 11.66 -4.34
C LYS A 412 -16.81 11.28 -4.43
N PRO A 413 -16.39 10.09 -3.95
CA PRO A 413 -15.04 9.59 -4.22
C PRO A 413 -14.81 9.42 -5.73
N ASP A 414 -13.66 9.86 -6.25
CA ASP A 414 -13.33 9.78 -7.69
C ASP A 414 -12.40 8.60 -7.97
N TYR A 415 -12.98 7.51 -8.48
CA TYR A 415 -12.27 6.27 -8.77
C TYR A 415 -11.53 6.24 -10.12
N ARG A 416 -11.58 7.32 -10.90
CA ARG A 416 -10.89 7.36 -12.21
C ARG A 416 -9.38 7.44 -12.01
N ALA A 417 -8.64 6.74 -12.85
CA ALA A 417 -7.18 6.80 -12.91
C ALA A 417 -6.49 6.66 -11.53
N ILE A 418 -6.95 5.71 -10.70
CA ILE A 418 -6.26 5.37 -9.45
C ILE A 418 -4.93 4.70 -9.81
N PRO A 419 -3.77 5.28 -9.45
CA PRO A 419 -2.52 4.58 -9.59
C PRO A 419 -2.41 3.44 -8.59
N SER A 420 -1.79 2.34 -9.01
CA SER A 420 -1.52 1.20 -8.16
C SER A 420 -0.16 0.59 -8.47
N ALA A 421 0.37 -0.17 -7.52
CA ALA A 421 1.63 -0.86 -7.65
C ALA A 421 1.54 -2.28 -7.09
N VAL A 422 2.31 -3.19 -7.68
CA VAL A 422 2.58 -4.53 -7.14
C VAL A 422 4.08 -4.61 -6.88
N PHE A 423 4.49 -4.80 -5.64
CA PHE A 423 5.91 -4.85 -5.30
C PHE A 423 6.47 -6.27 -5.45
N SER A 424 6.14 -6.93 -6.56
CA SER A 424 6.86 -8.09 -7.08
C SER A 424 8.29 -7.72 -7.41
N GLN A 425 9.10 -8.70 -7.84
CA GLN A 425 10.49 -8.46 -8.23
C GLN A 425 10.70 -9.09 -9.62
N PRO A 426 10.61 -8.29 -10.70
CA PRO A 426 10.51 -6.82 -10.74
C PRO A 426 9.14 -6.25 -10.33
N PRO A 427 9.07 -5.00 -9.84
CA PRO A 427 7.80 -4.39 -9.43
C PRO A 427 6.99 -3.89 -10.63
N ILE A 428 5.69 -3.71 -10.42
CA ILE A 428 4.74 -3.16 -11.38
C ILE A 428 4.20 -1.84 -10.86
N GLY A 429 4.08 -0.85 -11.75
CA GLY A 429 3.27 0.35 -11.56
C GLY A 429 2.26 0.45 -12.69
N GLN A 430 1.03 0.89 -12.40
CA GLN A 430 0.03 1.16 -13.42
C GLN A 430 -0.95 2.26 -13.03
N VAL A 431 -1.54 2.91 -14.03
CA VAL A 431 -2.63 3.87 -13.89
C VAL A 431 -3.53 3.84 -15.12
N GLY A 432 -4.84 4.00 -14.93
CA GLY A 432 -5.81 4.02 -16.01
C GLY A 432 -6.27 2.63 -16.44
N LEU A 433 -6.71 2.52 -17.69
CA LEU A 433 -7.27 1.31 -18.26
C LEU A 433 -6.19 0.37 -18.77
N THR A 434 -6.43 -0.93 -18.66
CA THR A 434 -5.72 -1.96 -19.44
C THR A 434 -6.03 -1.84 -20.92
N GLU A 435 -5.22 -2.44 -21.80
CA GLU A 435 -5.53 -2.45 -23.23
C GLU A 435 -6.90 -3.05 -23.51
N GLU A 436 -7.22 -4.16 -22.85
CA GLU A 436 -8.48 -4.87 -23.03
C GLU A 436 -9.68 -3.99 -22.64
N GLN A 437 -9.58 -3.28 -21.51
CA GLN A 437 -10.60 -2.33 -21.06
C GLN A 437 -10.70 -1.11 -21.98
N ALA A 438 -9.58 -0.60 -22.48
CA ALA A 438 -9.58 0.55 -23.38
C ALA A 438 -10.21 0.21 -24.74
N VAL A 439 -10.00 -1.01 -25.24
CA VAL A 439 -10.68 -1.52 -26.45
C VAL A 439 -12.18 -1.67 -26.20
N GLU A 440 -12.58 -2.18 -25.04
CA GLU A 440 -13.98 -2.29 -24.66
C GLU A 440 -14.66 -0.91 -24.60
N GLU A 441 -14.04 0.05 -23.92
CA GLU A 441 -14.58 1.40 -23.66
C GLU A 441 -14.53 2.33 -24.88
N TYR A 442 -13.41 2.38 -25.61
CA TYR A 442 -13.19 3.34 -26.71
C TYR A 442 -13.25 2.71 -28.10
N GLY A 443 -13.15 1.38 -28.22
CA GLY A 443 -13.01 0.69 -29.50
C GLY A 443 -11.64 0.89 -30.12
N ASP A 444 -11.41 2.05 -30.73
CA ASP A 444 -10.19 2.34 -31.46
C ASP A 444 -9.10 2.88 -30.53
N VAL A 445 -8.00 2.15 -30.43
CA VAL A 445 -6.87 2.50 -29.55
C VAL A 445 -5.52 2.34 -30.26
N ASP A 446 -4.58 3.20 -29.89
CA ASP A 446 -3.17 3.11 -30.27
C ASP A 446 -2.35 2.68 -29.05
N VAL A 447 -1.54 1.64 -29.23
CA VAL A 447 -0.75 1.04 -28.16
C VAL A 447 0.74 1.19 -28.48
N PHE A 448 1.47 1.72 -27.51
CA PHE A 448 2.90 1.94 -27.56
C PHE A 448 3.56 1.07 -26.51
N VAL A 449 4.55 0.28 -26.90
CA VAL A 449 5.26 -0.65 -26.01
C VAL A 449 6.76 -0.50 -26.20
N ALA A 450 7.48 -0.37 -25.10
CA ALA A 450 8.92 -0.56 -25.05
C ALA A 450 9.26 -1.75 -24.16
N ASN A 451 10.17 -2.60 -24.64
CA ASN A 451 10.68 -3.74 -23.88
C ASN A 451 12.19 -3.85 -24.07
N PHE A 452 12.96 -3.48 -23.05
CA PHE A 452 14.40 -3.28 -23.17
C PHE A 452 15.16 -3.82 -21.97
N ARG A 453 16.48 -3.97 -22.13
CA ARG A 453 17.40 -4.29 -21.03
C ARG A 453 17.77 -2.97 -20.33
N PRO A 454 17.50 -2.80 -19.03
CA PRO A 454 17.86 -1.57 -18.34
C PRO A 454 19.39 -1.41 -18.31
N LEU A 455 19.87 -0.16 -18.29
CA LEU A 455 21.31 0.14 -18.35
C LEU A 455 22.10 -0.58 -17.25
N LYS A 456 21.58 -0.62 -16.02
CA LYS A 456 22.18 -1.35 -14.89
C LYS A 456 22.40 -2.84 -15.21
N ALA A 457 21.45 -3.46 -15.92
CA ALA A 457 21.56 -4.87 -16.27
C ALA A 457 22.72 -5.16 -17.24
N THR A 458 23.21 -4.17 -18.00
CA THR A 458 24.31 -4.35 -18.97
C THR A 458 25.61 -4.82 -18.34
N LEU A 459 25.94 -4.33 -17.14
CA LEU A 459 27.13 -4.71 -16.40
C LEU A 459 26.85 -5.80 -15.36
N SER A 460 25.68 -5.80 -14.72
CA SER A 460 25.35 -6.79 -13.67
C SER A 460 25.34 -8.25 -14.16
N GLY A 461 25.13 -8.47 -15.47
CA GLY A 461 24.97 -9.81 -16.05
C GLY A 461 23.59 -10.44 -15.82
N LEU A 462 22.71 -9.83 -15.02
CA LEU A 462 21.36 -10.37 -14.78
C LEU A 462 20.45 -10.25 -16.01
N PRO A 463 19.49 -11.19 -16.17
CA PRO A 463 18.61 -11.28 -17.35
C PRO A 463 17.46 -10.27 -17.35
N ASP A 464 17.49 -9.30 -16.44
CA ASP A 464 16.38 -8.40 -16.20
C ASP A 464 15.99 -7.58 -17.43
N ARG A 465 14.69 -7.46 -17.63
CA ARG A 465 14.08 -6.57 -18.63
C ARG A 465 13.12 -5.62 -17.97
N VAL A 466 12.82 -4.54 -18.69
CA VAL A 466 11.78 -3.57 -18.34
C VAL A 466 10.74 -3.54 -19.46
N LEU A 467 9.47 -3.59 -19.08
CA LEU A 467 8.32 -3.38 -19.96
C LEU A 467 7.66 -2.06 -19.61
N MET A 468 7.37 -1.25 -20.63
CA MET A 468 6.57 -0.03 -20.51
C MET A 468 5.52 0.00 -21.61
N LYS A 469 4.33 0.47 -21.27
CA LYS A 469 3.18 0.49 -22.17
C LYS A 469 2.34 1.74 -21.97
N ILE A 470 1.96 2.39 -23.07
CA ILE A 470 1.01 3.50 -23.13
C ILE A 470 -0.16 3.10 -24.02
N ILE A 471 -1.37 3.35 -23.54
CA ILE A 471 -2.62 3.10 -24.25
C ILE A 471 -3.31 4.43 -24.51
N VAL A 472 -3.61 4.70 -25.78
CA VAL A 472 -4.13 5.98 -26.25
C VAL A 472 -5.47 5.76 -26.96
N CYS A 473 -6.49 6.54 -26.59
CA CYS A 473 -7.74 6.58 -27.35
C CYS A 473 -7.48 7.21 -28.72
N ALA A 474 -7.69 6.45 -29.81
CA ALA A 474 -7.33 6.90 -31.15
C ALA A 474 -8.13 8.13 -31.61
N THR A 475 -9.37 8.28 -31.15
CA THR A 475 -10.25 9.40 -31.53
C THR A 475 -9.86 10.71 -30.83
N THR A 476 -9.47 10.64 -29.56
CA THR A 476 -9.22 11.84 -28.73
C THR A 476 -7.74 12.12 -28.52
N ASN A 477 -6.87 11.19 -28.90
CA ASN A 477 -5.44 11.19 -28.62
C ASN A 477 -5.09 11.23 -27.12
N LYS A 478 -6.06 11.02 -26.21
CA LYS A 478 -5.83 10.99 -24.77
C LYS A 478 -5.12 9.72 -24.35
N VAL A 479 -4.16 9.84 -23.44
CA VAL A 479 -3.56 8.69 -22.76
C VAL A 479 -4.55 8.19 -21.71
N VAL A 480 -5.07 6.98 -21.90
CA VAL A 480 -6.11 6.38 -21.06
C VAL A 480 -5.57 5.27 -20.14
N GLY A 481 -4.37 4.78 -20.42
CA GLY A 481 -3.70 3.75 -19.62
C GLY A 481 -2.19 3.83 -19.75
N VAL A 482 -1.47 3.64 -18.64
CA VAL A 482 -0.01 3.51 -18.61
C VAL A 482 0.38 2.41 -17.65
N HIS A 483 1.24 1.50 -18.12
CA HIS A 483 1.72 0.37 -17.33
C HIS A 483 3.25 0.25 -17.44
N MET A 484 3.87 -0.16 -16.34
CA MET A 484 5.30 -0.41 -16.26
C MET A 484 5.57 -1.64 -15.40
N CYS A 485 6.46 -2.51 -15.85
CA CYS A 485 7.05 -3.58 -15.04
C CYS A 485 8.58 -3.48 -15.14
N GLY A 486 9.24 -3.23 -14.01
CA GLY A 486 10.66 -2.91 -13.94
C GLY A 486 10.98 -2.10 -12.70
N ASP A 487 12.26 -1.89 -12.42
CA ASP A 487 12.68 -1.09 -11.28
C ASP A 487 12.08 0.32 -11.30
N ASP A 488 11.79 0.85 -10.11
CA ASP A 488 11.18 2.16 -9.87
C ASP A 488 9.79 2.41 -10.51
N ALA A 489 9.18 1.39 -11.13
CA ALA A 489 7.84 1.49 -11.71
C ALA A 489 6.79 2.10 -10.78
N PRO A 490 6.72 1.76 -9.47
CA PRO A 490 5.76 2.39 -8.54
C PRO A 490 5.96 3.89 -8.38
N GLU A 491 7.21 4.37 -8.35
CA GLU A 491 7.54 5.79 -8.15
C GLU A 491 7.29 6.58 -9.43
N ILE A 492 7.70 6.04 -10.58
CA ILE A 492 7.50 6.66 -11.90
C ILE A 492 6.02 6.83 -12.21
N ILE A 493 5.21 5.79 -11.98
CA ILE A 493 3.77 5.85 -12.26
C ILE A 493 3.04 6.86 -11.40
N GLN A 494 3.49 7.16 -10.17
CA GLN A 494 2.86 8.21 -9.37
C GLN A 494 2.91 9.58 -10.06
N GLY A 495 4.03 9.91 -10.74
CA GLY A 495 4.14 11.12 -11.55
C GLY A 495 3.24 11.08 -12.77
N ILE A 496 3.27 9.96 -13.52
CA ILE A 496 2.45 9.78 -14.73
C ILE A 496 0.94 9.79 -14.43
N ALA A 497 0.53 9.32 -13.27
CA ALA A 497 -0.87 9.31 -12.86
C ALA A 497 -1.50 10.70 -12.85
N ILE A 498 -0.72 11.74 -12.55
CA ILE A 498 -1.18 13.13 -12.62
C ILE A 498 -1.55 13.49 -14.06
N ALA A 499 -0.72 13.11 -15.04
CA ALA A 499 -0.96 13.36 -16.46
C ALA A 499 -2.21 12.61 -16.97
N VAL A 500 -2.36 11.34 -16.60
CA VAL A 500 -3.54 10.53 -16.97
C VAL A 500 -4.81 11.09 -16.32
N LYS A 501 -4.75 11.48 -15.04
CA LYS A 501 -5.87 12.11 -14.32
C LYS A 501 -6.26 13.47 -14.93
N ALA A 502 -5.29 14.24 -15.42
CA ALA A 502 -5.51 15.50 -16.14
C ALA A 502 -6.04 15.30 -17.57
N GLY A 503 -6.02 14.06 -18.09
CA GLY A 503 -6.48 13.74 -19.44
C GLY A 503 -5.55 14.25 -20.53
N LEU A 504 -4.24 14.27 -20.27
CA LEU A 504 -3.24 14.67 -21.25
C LEU A 504 -3.20 13.73 -22.46
N THR A 505 -2.77 14.27 -23.59
CA THR A 505 -2.70 13.58 -24.87
C THR A 505 -1.35 12.94 -25.11
N LYS A 506 -1.27 12.02 -26.07
CA LYS A 506 0.00 11.46 -26.52
C LYS A 506 0.95 12.53 -27.08
N GLN A 507 0.40 13.61 -27.65
CA GLN A 507 1.19 14.77 -28.10
C GLN A 507 1.86 15.49 -26.93
N ASP A 508 1.19 15.63 -25.78
CA ASP A 508 1.78 16.24 -24.57
C ASP A 508 2.95 15.39 -24.04
N PHE A 509 2.79 14.06 -24.04
CA PHE A 509 3.88 13.14 -23.72
C PHE A 509 5.03 13.28 -24.71
N ASP A 510 4.75 13.41 -26.01
CA ASP A 510 5.78 13.54 -27.03
C ASP A 510 6.53 14.87 -27.02
N ALA A 511 5.86 15.95 -26.63
CA ALA A 511 6.46 17.28 -26.49
C ALA A 511 7.33 17.41 -25.24
N THR A 512 7.19 16.49 -24.27
CA THR A 512 7.96 16.52 -23.03
C THR A 512 9.40 16.06 -23.29
N ILE A 513 10.37 16.84 -22.83
CA ILE A 513 11.80 16.53 -22.96
C ILE A 513 12.17 15.41 -21.97
N GLY A 514 12.83 14.36 -22.46
CA GLY A 514 13.30 13.24 -21.65
C GLY A 514 14.44 13.60 -20.69
N ILE A 515 14.53 12.85 -19.59
CA ILE A 515 15.64 12.92 -18.64
C ILE A 515 16.59 11.77 -18.95
N HIS A 516 17.78 12.08 -19.47
CA HIS A 516 18.72 11.06 -19.93
C HIS A 516 19.94 10.91 -19.00
N PRO A 517 20.35 9.68 -18.61
CA PRO A 517 19.71 8.39 -18.89
C PRO A 517 18.72 7.98 -17.79
N THR A 518 17.46 7.68 -18.15
CA THR A 518 16.48 7.09 -17.22
C THR A 518 15.55 6.11 -17.92
N SER A 519 14.99 5.15 -17.18
CA SER A 519 13.92 4.31 -17.75
C SER A 519 12.67 5.13 -18.09
N ALA A 520 12.33 6.13 -17.27
CA ALA A 520 11.13 6.93 -17.44
C ALA A 520 11.13 7.78 -18.74
N GLU A 521 12.30 8.09 -19.32
CA GLU A 521 12.37 8.84 -20.58
C GLU A 521 11.70 8.11 -21.74
N GLU A 522 11.63 6.77 -21.70
CA GLU A 522 10.95 5.98 -22.73
C GLU A 522 9.47 6.37 -22.89
N PHE A 523 8.77 6.76 -21.81
CA PHE A 523 7.38 7.21 -21.89
C PHE A 523 7.19 8.45 -22.76
N VAL A 524 8.24 9.27 -22.90
CA VAL A 524 8.22 10.52 -23.69
C VAL A 524 9.03 10.40 -24.98
N THR A 525 9.41 9.18 -25.41
CA THR A 525 10.14 8.93 -26.68
C THR A 525 9.49 7.85 -27.55
N MET A 526 8.45 7.14 -27.09
CA MET A 526 7.67 6.19 -27.91
C MET A 526 6.86 6.89 -29.01
N ARG A 527 7.47 7.28 -30.13
CA ARG A 527 6.83 8.07 -31.21
C ARG A 527 5.87 7.27 -32.09
N ASN A 528 6.16 5.99 -32.32
CA ASN A 528 5.38 5.15 -33.22
C ASN A 528 4.58 4.13 -32.41
N ALA A 529 3.29 4.00 -32.72
CA ALA A 529 2.45 2.96 -32.13
C ALA A 529 2.99 1.59 -32.52
N THR A 530 3.25 0.74 -31.53
CA THR A 530 3.64 -0.66 -31.72
C THR A 530 2.52 -1.44 -32.39
N ARG A 531 1.26 -1.14 -32.01
CA ARG A 531 0.07 -1.69 -32.67
C ARG A 531 -1.09 -0.70 -32.61
N LYS A 532 -1.96 -0.79 -33.62
CA LYS A 532 -3.19 -0.01 -33.74
C LYS A 532 -4.37 -0.98 -33.79
N ILE A 533 -5.30 -0.84 -32.86
CA ILE A 533 -6.53 -1.64 -32.80
C ILE A 533 -7.65 -0.76 -33.31
N ARG A 534 -8.41 -1.27 -34.28
CA ARG A 534 -9.54 -0.58 -34.91
C ARG A 534 -10.73 -1.53 -34.94
N LYS A 535 -11.90 -1.09 -34.47
CA LYS A 535 -13.14 -1.81 -34.70
C LYS A 535 -13.41 -1.81 -36.21
N LYS A 536 -13.55 -2.99 -36.81
CA LYS A 536 -14.01 -3.09 -38.20
C LYS A 536 -15.38 -2.43 -38.27
N SER A 537 -15.57 -1.47 -39.18
CA SER A 537 -16.91 -0.92 -39.41
C SER A 537 -17.83 -2.05 -39.87
N THR A 538 -19.00 -2.12 -39.26
CA THR A 538 -20.08 -3.05 -39.64
C THR A 538 -20.53 -2.85 -41.09
N ASP A 539 -20.18 -1.71 -41.70
CA ASP A 539 -20.49 -1.35 -43.10
C ASP A 539 -19.74 -2.19 -44.16
N GLN A 540 -18.71 -2.96 -43.79
CA GLN A 540 -18.02 -3.86 -44.73
C GLN A 540 -18.60 -5.28 -44.80
N VAL A 541 -19.58 -5.62 -43.95
CA VAL A 541 -20.27 -6.92 -44.02
C VAL A 541 -21.51 -6.81 -44.92
N GLU A 542 -22.28 -5.72 -44.83
CA GLU A 542 -23.48 -5.53 -45.68
C GLU A 542 -23.14 -5.30 -47.17
N SER A 543 -22.00 -4.67 -47.47
CA SER A 543 -21.57 -4.44 -48.87
C SER A 543 -21.06 -5.71 -49.59
N LYS A 544 -20.78 -6.80 -48.86
CA LYS A 544 -20.49 -8.10 -49.48
C LYS A 544 -21.74 -8.93 -49.74
N ASP A 545 -22.76 -8.82 -48.89
CA ASP A 545 -24.02 -9.54 -49.10
C ASP A 545 -24.88 -8.91 -50.21
N GLU A 546 -24.83 -7.59 -50.43
CA GLU A 546 -25.47 -6.96 -51.60
C GLU A 546 -24.74 -7.24 -52.93
N ALA A 547 -23.44 -7.52 -52.90
CA ALA A 547 -22.67 -7.86 -54.11
C ALA A 547 -22.88 -9.32 -54.55
N VAL A 548 -23.26 -10.21 -53.64
CA VAL A 548 -23.59 -11.62 -53.94
C VAL A 548 -25.05 -11.80 -54.35
N ALA A 549 -25.95 -10.87 -54.01
CA ALA A 549 -27.35 -10.88 -54.43
C ALA A 549 -27.61 -10.29 -55.85
N LYS A 550 -26.55 -9.85 -56.56
CA LYS A 550 -26.63 -9.30 -57.93
C LYS A 550 -25.80 -10.06 -58.97
N GLN A 551 -25.55 -11.36 -58.75
CA GLN A 551 -25.03 -12.27 -59.78
C GLN A 551 -25.99 -13.42 -60.08
#